data_AF-A0A2V5QQ06-F1
#
_entry.id   AF-A0A2V5QQ06-F1
#
_cell.length_a   1.000
_cell.length_b   1.000
_cell.length_c   1.000
_cell.angle_alpha   90.00
_cell.angle_beta   90.00
_cell.angle_gamma   90.00
#
_symmetry.space_group_name_H-M   'P 1'
#
loop_
_entity.id
_entity.type
_entity.pdbx_description
1 polymer ?
#
loop_
_entity_poly.entity_id
_entity_poly.type
_entity_poly.pdbx_seq_one_letter_code
_entity_poly.pdbx_strand_id
1 'polypeptide(L)'
;MKITKRLASWAETGAKLWAAYWLLILGSFLILGSVLLKWVQYPISSNLSGLKLPLFHDTGVIPHVALLSFGALGIVVLIAGVVLLRFFASALSLAAAVLITLCVLTPAHIAFQQPMMLRHLTDELQAMPWHKIFTKDYLPQNYGSPEVVPNRLILYTASGRLLAAFSFLRLGWTCFALGSLLVAVYAMRRLPDGKMATGLALVFLPVGALAIVLTPPIIGQHYFSSGSIAKARGHNQEAIVDYRKAMKWDAWHAQDINLYATIGDLQKQSGIENNSPERHISRALELQKANEYEPAIFEFSRAAEAGGVLAVAVRRESAKTRIALGLALYQAGGIGGAVTSWQLALADDPTQEVYVLPYLARGYFGLARYEAALQTVNRLVKIIADHSSMVADVYSLGGDCYAKLGRDADARHYYNLSYAADWIVNYWALTRLAGE
;
A
#
# COMPACT_ATOMS: atom_id res chain seq x y z
N MET A 1 25.90 -53.14 -2.95
CA MET A 1 25.16 -53.68 -1.77
C MET A 1 25.27 -52.81 -0.49
N LYS A 2 26.41 -52.17 -0.18
CA LYS A 2 26.53 -51.27 1.00
C LYS A 2 25.78 -49.93 0.86
N ILE A 3 25.68 -49.37 -0.35
CA ILE A 3 25.02 -48.08 -0.62
C ILE A 3 23.49 -48.21 -0.51
N THR A 4 22.92 -49.31 -1.00
CA THR A 4 21.47 -49.58 -0.93
C THR A 4 20.99 -49.84 0.50
N LYS A 5 21.77 -50.54 1.34
CA LYS A 5 21.47 -50.68 2.78
C LYS A 5 21.55 -49.35 3.54
N ARG A 6 22.50 -48.48 3.19
CA ARG A 6 22.56 -47.11 3.76
C ARG A 6 21.35 -46.31 3.32
N LEU A 7 21.02 -46.26 2.02
CA LEU A 7 19.83 -45.55 1.53
C LEU A 7 18.53 -46.02 2.19
N ALA A 8 18.33 -47.32 2.39
CA ALA A 8 17.16 -47.86 3.08
C ALA A 8 17.08 -47.43 4.55
N SER A 9 18.21 -47.44 5.27
CA SER A 9 18.29 -46.96 6.65
C SER A 9 18.00 -45.45 6.76
N TRP A 10 18.52 -44.64 5.83
CA TRP A 10 18.22 -43.21 5.78
C TRP A 10 16.75 -42.94 5.43
N ALA A 11 16.16 -43.73 4.53
CA ALA A 11 14.74 -43.63 4.19
C ALA A 11 13.81 -43.99 5.38
N GLU A 12 14.13 -45.04 6.13
CA GLU A 12 13.35 -45.43 7.32
C GLU A 12 13.45 -44.39 8.45
N THR A 13 14.65 -43.85 8.67
CA THR A 13 14.89 -42.79 9.65
C THR A 13 14.15 -41.50 9.25
N GLY A 14 14.19 -41.16 7.96
CA GLY A 14 13.45 -40.04 7.37
C GLY A 14 11.94 -40.20 7.48
N ALA A 15 11.40 -41.41 7.24
CA ALA A 15 9.98 -41.69 7.37
C ALA A 15 9.48 -41.55 8.81
N LYS A 16 10.26 -42.00 9.81
CA LYS A 16 9.93 -41.83 11.24
C LYS A 16 9.96 -40.36 11.66
N LEU A 17 10.96 -39.60 11.20
CA LEU A 17 11.05 -38.15 11.41
C LEU A 17 9.88 -37.41 10.77
N TRP A 18 9.54 -37.75 9.53
CA TRP A 18 8.40 -37.17 8.84
C TRP A 18 7.09 -37.48 9.57
N ALA A 19 6.82 -38.73 9.90
CA ALA A 19 5.61 -39.12 10.63
C ALA A 19 5.46 -38.38 11.96
N ALA A 20 6.55 -38.13 12.68
CA ALA A 20 6.53 -37.47 13.98
C ALA A 20 6.52 -35.93 13.92
N TYR A 21 7.02 -35.31 12.85
CA TYR A 21 7.28 -33.87 12.78
C TYR A 21 6.74 -33.17 11.52
N TRP A 22 5.99 -33.85 10.65
CA TRP A 22 5.55 -33.28 9.36
C TRP A 22 4.82 -31.94 9.49
N LEU A 23 3.97 -31.77 10.52
CA LEU A 23 3.27 -30.49 10.77
C LEU A 23 4.24 -29.35 11.05
N LEU A 24 5.28 -29.61 11.86
CA LEU A 24 6.31 -28.63 12.18
C LEU A 24 7.18 -28.33 10.97
N ILE A 25 7.56 -29.35 10.20
CA ILE A 25 8.40 -29.20 9.00
C ILE A 25 7.64 -28.40 7.93
N LEU A 26 6.41 -28.80 7.61
CA LEU A 26 5.58 -28.12 6.62
C LEU A 26 5.24 -26.69 7.06
N GLY A 27 4.87 -26.51 8.33
CA GLY A 27 4.58 -25.20 8.89
C GLY A 27 5.79 -24.27 8.86
N SER A 28 6.98 -24.78 9.23
CA SER A 28 8.23 -24.01 9.17
C SER A 28 8.60 -23.65 7.74
N PHE A 29 8.44 -24.58 6.79
CA PHE A 29 8.70 -24.32 5.37
C PHE A 29 7.78 -23.24 4.82
N LEU A 30 6.49 -23.29 5.14
CA LEU A 30 5.52 -22.25 4.75
C LEU A 30 5.85 -20.89 5.35
N ILE A 31 6.26 -20.82 6.62
CA ILE A 31 6.69 -19.58 7.26
C ILE A 31 7.94 -19.03 6.58
N LEU A 32 8.97 -19.84 6.37
CA LEU A 32 10.23 -19.39 5.75
C LEU A 32 10.01 -18.96 4.29
N GLY A 33 9.26 -19.73 3.51
CA GLY A 33 8.94 -19.40 2.12
C GLY A 33 8.05 -18.17 1.99
N SER A 34 7.08 -18.00 2.90
CA SER A 34 6.13 -16.88 2.82
C SER A 34 6.79 -15.51 2.91
N VAL A 35 7.93 -15.40 3.58
CA VAL A 35 8.64 -14.15 3.82
C VAL A 35 9.21 -13.53 2.53
N LEU A 36 9.46 -14.36 1.51
CA LEU A 36 9.87 -13.95 0.17
C LEU A 36 8.69 -13.70 -0.77
N LEU A 37 7.51 -14.21 -0.44
CA LEU A 37 6.29 -14.03 -1.24
C LEU A 37 5.67 -12.65 -1.00
N LYS A 38 4.78 -12.24 -1.91
CA LYS A 38 3.99 -11.00 -1.81
C LYS A 38 2.98 -11.12 -0.67
N TRP A 39 3.12 -10.25 0.33
CA TRP A 39 2.20 -10.14 1.48
C TRP A 39 1.08 -9.15 1.22
N VAL A 40 1.44 -7.94 0.75
CA VAL A 40 0.51 -6.85 0.44
C VAL A 40 0.62 -6.52 -1.04
N GLN A 41 -0.50 -6.56 -1.76
CA GLN A 41 -0.57 -6.16 -3.16
C GLN A 41 -0.94 -4.68 -3.30
N TYR A 42 -0.08 -3.93 -3.96
CA TYR A 42 -0.39 -2.58 -4.44
C TYR A 42 -1.03 -2.66 -5.84
N PRO A 43 -2.03 -1.82 -6.15
CA PRO A 43 -2.64 -1.79 -7.47
C PRO A 43 -1.73 -1.28 -8.59
N ILE A 44 -0.74 -0.44 -8.29
CA ILE A 44 0.17 0.17 -9.27
C ILE A 44 1.64 0.04 -8.85
N SER A 45 1.95 0.27 -7.58
CA SER A 45 3.33 0.21 -7.11
C SER A 45 3.80 -1.21 -6.78
N SER A 46 5.10 -1.37 -6.56
CA SER A 46 5.70 -2.67 -6.25
C SER A 46 5.13 -3.27 -4.97
N ASN A 47 4.84 -4.57 -5.02
CA ASN A 47 4.24 -5.28 -3.90
C ASN A 47 5.21 -5.43 -2.72
N LEU A 48 4.67 -5.48 -1.50
CA LEU A 48 5.47 -5.68 -0.30
C LEU A 48 5.56 -7.17 0.04
N SER A 49 6.78 -7.66 0.20
CA SER A 49 7.06 -8.97 0.79
C SER A 49 7.06 -8.91 2.31
N GLY A 50 7.06 -10.07 2.98
CA GLY A 50 7.09 -10.14 4.45
C GLY A 50 8.32 -9.46 5.08
N LEU A 51 9.46 -9.43 4.38
CA LEU A 51 10.68 -8.71 4.81
C LEU A 51 10.60 -7.18 4.65
N LYS A 52 9.69 -6.70 3.81
CA LYS A 52 9.53 -5.29 3.45
C LYS A 52 8.41 -4.63 4.24
N LEU A 53 7.56 -5.39 4.94
CA LEU A 53 6.48 -4.86 5.75
C LEU A 53 7.00 -4.45 7.15
N PRO A 54 7.16 -3.14 7.45
CA PRO A 54 7.74 -2.69 8.72
C PRO A 54 6.76 -2.84 9.88
N LEU A 55 7.29 -3.08 11.08
CA LEU A 55 6.50 -3.19 12.33
C LEU A 55 6.24 -1.85 13.05
N PHE A 56 7.07 -0.83 12.80
CA PHE A 56 7.03 0.42 13.58
C PHE A 56 7.26 1.70 12.78
N HIS A 57 7.66 1.62 11.50
CA HIS A 57 8.01 2.79 10.69
C HIS A 57 6.96 3.08 9.61
N ASP A 58 6.57 4.35 9.50
CA ASP A 58 5.87 4.91 8.35
C ASP A 58 6.86 5.07 7.19
N THR A 59 7.01 4.02 6.37
CA THR A 59 7.85 4.13 5.16
C THR A 59 7.05 4.80 4.06
N GLY A 60 7.17 6.12 3.98
CA GLY A 60 6.47 6.93 2.98
C GLY A 60 6.95 6.74 1.54
N VAL A 61 8.11 6.14 1.24
CA VAL A 61 8.62 6.23 -0.15
C VAL A 61 9.36 5.00 -0.72
N ILE A 62 10.03 4.10 0.02
CA ILE A 62 10.79 3.00 -0.66
C ILE A 62 10.81 1.70 0.17
N PRO A 63 10.48 0.53 -0.42
CA PRO A 63 10.52 -0.75 0.27
C PRO A 63 11.96 -1.25 0.44
N HIS A 64 12.62 -0.82 1.50
CA HIS A 64 13.88 -1.41 1.94
C HIS A 64 13.63 -2.60 2.87
N VAL A 65 14.58 -3.54 2.92
CA VAL A 65 14.54 -4.64 3.89
C VAL A 65 14.62 -4.04 5.28
N ALA A 66 13.53 -4.11 6.03
CA ALA A 66 13.50 -3.62 7.39
C ALA A 66 14.02 -4.72 8.32
N LEU A 67 15.05 -4.41 9.11
CA LEU A 67 15.54 -5.25 10.21
C LEU A 67 14.41 -5.64 11.18
N LEU A 68 13.41 -4.77 11.33
CA LEU A 68 12.19 -4.98 12.11
C LEU A 68 10.98 -5.08 11.17
N SER A 69 10.89 -6.18 10.41
CA SER A 69 9.73 -6.52 9.59
C SER A 69 8.94 -7.69 10.19
N PHE A 70 7.64 -7.77 9.86
CA PHE A 70 6.78 -8.88 10.29
C PHE A 70 7.35 -10.24 9.89
N GLY A 71 7.87 -10.34 8.67
CA GLY A 71 8.48 -11.58 8.16
C GLY A 71 9.78 -11.93 8.88
N ALA A 72 10.70 -10.97 9.08
CA ALA A 72 11.95 -11.22 9.78
C ALA A 72 11.72 -11.64 11.24
N LEU A 73 10.81 -10.96 11.94
CA LEU A 73 10.44 -11.31 13.31
C LEU A 73 9.82 -12.71 13.38
N GLY A 74 8.95 -13.07 12.42
CA GLY A 74 8.39 -14.41 12.33
C GLY A 74 9.45 -15.50 12.20
N ILE A 75 10.50 -15.29 11.38
CA ILE A 75 11.62 -16.22 11.24
C ILE A 75 12.39 -16.36 12.56
N VAL A 76 12.72 -15.24 13.21
CA VAL A 76 13.46 -15.24 14.47
C VAL A 76 12.67 -15.98 15.56
N VAL A 77 11.37 -15.71 15.68
CA VAL A 77 10.48 -16.38 16.64
C VAL A 77 10.40 -17.89 16.37
N LEU A 78 10.28 -18.29 15.10
CA LEU A 78 10.25 -19.70 14.73
C LEU A 78 11.56 -20.41 15.10
N ILE A 79 12.72 -19.83 14.73
CA ILE A 79 14.04 -20.40 15.03
C ILE A 79 14.24 -20.50 16.55
N ALA A 80 13.92 -19.43 17.29
CA ALA A 80 14.01 -19.42 18.74
C ALA A 80 13.11 -20.50 19.36
N GLY A 81 11.88 -20.65 18.89
CA GLY A 81 10.95 -21.68 19.35
C GLY A 81 11.45 -23.10 19.12
N VAL A 82 12.05 -23.37 17.95
CA VAL A 82 12.62 -24.69 17.61
C VAL A 82 13.89 -24.98 18.42
N VAL A 83 14.77 -24.01 18.60
CA VAL A 83 16.00 -24.18 19.40
C VAL A 83 15.67 -24.38 20.88
N LEU A 84 14.76 -23.57 21.42
CA LEU A 84 14.35 -23.62 22.82
C LEU A 84 13.48 -24.84 23.15
N LEU A 85 12.89 -25.51 22.15
CA LEU A 85 12.17 -26.77 22.34
C LEU A 85 13.05 -27.83 23.06
N ARG A 86 14.37 -27.79 22.86
CA ARG A 86 15.32 -28.70 23.52
C ARG A 86 15.40 -28.49 25.04
N PHE A 87 15.09 -27.28 25.50
CA PHE A 87 15.22 -26.90 26.92
C PHE A 87 13.87 -26.76 27.62
N PHE A 88 12.84 -26.32 26.90
CA PHE A 88 11.51 -26.05 27.46
C PHE A 88 10.40 -26.50 26.50
N ALA A 89 9.62 -27.51 26.90
CA ALA A 89 8.51 -28.04 26.08
C ALA A 89 7.46 -26.98 25.71
N SER A 90 7.27 -25.96 26.56
CA SER A 90 6.31 -24.85 26.34
C SER A 90 6.87 -23.71 25.47
N ALA A 91 8.15 -23.71 25.10
CA ALA A 91 8.72 -22.65 24.28
C ALA A 91 8.12 -22.64 22.86
N LEU A 92 7.84 -23.81 22.30
CA LEU A 92 7.23 -23.92 20.97
C LEU A 92 5.77 -23.46 20.97
N SER A 93 5.02 -23.71 22.05
CA SER A 93 3.65 -23.18 22.18
C SER A 93 3.64 -21.66 22.31
N LEU A 94 4.61 -21.08 23.04
CA LEU A 94 4.76 -19.63 23.12
C LEU A 94 5.14 -19.04 21.76
N ALA A 95 6.11 -19.63 21.05
CA ALA A 95 6.50 -19.20 19.72
C ALA A 95 5.32 -19.27 18.73
N ALA A 96 4.55 -20.35 18.76
CA ALA A 96 3.35 -20.50 17.95
C ALA A 96 2.28 -19.44 18.26
N ALA A 97 2.08 -19.13 19.55
CA ALA A 97 1.17 -18.06 19.97
C ALA A 97 1.61 -16.70 19.42
N VAL A 98 2.91 -16.37 19.55
CA VAL A 98 3.48 -15.13 18.99
C VAL A 98 3.33 -15.08 17.47
N LEU A 99 3.57 -16.18 16.76
CA LEU A 99 3.39 -16.26 15.30
C LEU A 99 1.93 -16.01 14.89
N ILE A 100 0.97 -16.62 15.60
CA ILE A 100 -0.47 -16.36 15.38
C ILE A 100 -0.79 -14.89 15.67
N THR A 101 -0.24 -14.31 16.74
CA THR A 101 -0.41 -12.90 17.06
C THR A 101 0.10 -12.00 15.94
N LEU A 102 1.29 -12.25 15.39
CA LEU A 102 1.81 -11.50 14.24
C LEU A 102 0.87 -11.62 13.02
N CYS A 103 0.33 -12.80 12.77
CA CYS A 103 -0.62 -13.04 11.68
C CYS A 103 -1.91 -12.23 11.84
N VAL A 104 -2.51 -12.23 13.03
CA VAL A 104 -3.75 -11.50 13.35
C VAL A 104 -3.51 -9.99 13.37
N LEU A 105 -2.35 -9.55 13.85
CA LEU A 105 -1.99 -8.14 13.92
C LEU A 105 -1.69 -7.55 12.55
N THR A 106 -1.24 -8.33 11.57
CA THR A 106 -0.88 -7.82 10.24
C THR A 106 -1.99 -6.95 9.61
N PRO A 107 -3.23 -7.44 9.38
CA PRO A 107 -4.31 -6.61 8.83
C PRO A 107 -4.71 -5.44 9.75
N ALA A 108 -4.67 -5.63 11.07
CA ALA A 108 -4.99 -4.57 12.03
C ALA A 108 -3.93 -3.44 12.02
N HIS A 109 -2.67 -3.79 11.84
CA HIS A 109 -1.56 -2.86 11.71
C HIS A 109 -1.71 -2.01 10.43
N ILE A 110 -2.01 -2.65 9.29
CA ILE A 110 -2.33 -1.94 8.03
C ILE A 110 -3.51 -0.99 8.22
N ALA A 111 -4.59 -1.47 8.87
CA ALA A 111 -5.83 -0.72 8.98
C ALA A 111 -5.76 0.47 9.96
N PHE A 112 -5.03 0.33 11.08
CA PHE A 112 -5.15 1.25 12.22
C PHE A 112 -3.83 1.86 12.68
N GLN A 113 -2.70 1.17 12.49
CA GLN A 113 -1.38 1.69 12.90
C GLN A 113 -0.66 2.41 11.76
N GLN A 114 -0.98 2.06 10.50
CA GLN A 114 -0.43 2.69 9.30
C GLN A 114 -1.53 3.26 8.38
N PRO A 115 -2.29 4.28 8.83
CA PRO A 115 -3.37 4.87 8.04
C PRO A 115 -2.88 5.40 6.68
N MET A 116 -1.62 5.84 6.63
CA MET A 116 -0.93 6.28 5.42
C MET A 116 -0.81 5.18 4.37
N MET A 117 -0.46 3.97 4.80
CA MET A 117 -0.31 2.84 3.90
C MET A 117 -1.65 2.40 3.33
N LEU A 118 -2.67 2.28 4.20
CA LEU A 118 -4.03 1.98 3.75
C LEU A 118 -4.55 3.04 2.77
N ARG A 119 -4.29 4.32 3.05
CA ARG A 119 -4.69 5.40 2.15
C ARG A 119 -3.98 5.32 0.80
N HIS A 120 -2.68 5.04 0.78
CA HIS A 120 -1.92 4.86 -0.45
C HIS A 120 -2.49 3.71 -1.29
N LEU A 121 -2.76 2.55 -0.66
CA LEU A 121 -3.40 1.41 -1.31
C LEU A 121 -4.77 1.77 -1.92
N THR A 122 -5.56 2.55 -1.20
CA THR A 122 -6.89 2.98 -1.69
C THR A 122 -6.82 4.06 -2.76
N ASP A 123 -5.85 4.98 -2.66
CA ASP A 123 -5.62 6.03 -3.65
C ASP A 123 -5.16 5.41 -4.99
N GLU A 124 -4.25 4.42 -4.95
CA GLU A 124 -3.83 3.67 -6.14
C GLU A 124 -5.02 2.95 -6.78
N LEU A 125 -5.84 2.30 -5.96
CA LEU A 125 -7.04 1.62 -6.42
C LEU A 125 -8.01 2.57 -7.14
N GLN A 126 -8.17 3.79 -6.62
CA GLN A 126 -9.05 4.81 -7.20
C GLN A 126 -8.44 5.50 -8.44
N ALA A 127 -7.12 5.58 -8.53
CA ALA A 127 -6.42 6.18 -9.67
C ALA A 127 -6.41 5.26 -10.91
N MET A 128 -6.55 3.95 -10.73
CA MET A 128 -6.49 2.95 -11.80
C MET A 128 -7.37 3.26 -13.03
N PRO A 129 -8.66 3.62 -12.90
CA PRO A 129 -9.49 3.95 -14.06
C PRO A 129 -8.97 5.17 -14.84
N TRP A 130 -8.49 6.20 -14.13
CA TRP A 130 -7.95 7.41 -14.75
C TRP A 130 -6.62 7.15 -15.44
N HIS A 131 -5.73 6.36 -14.82
CA HIS A 131 -4.51 5.91 -15.46
C HIS A 131 -4.81 5.12 -16.72
N LYS A 132 -5.79 4.23 -16.69
CA LYS A 132 -6.20 3.45 -17.86
C LYS A 132 -6.71 4.33 -19.00
N ILE A 133 -7.48 5.37 -18.71
CA ILE A 133 -7.95 6.32 -19.74
C ILE A 133 -6.75 7.07 -20.32
N PHE A 134 -5.89 7.64 -19.47
CA PHE A 134 -4.74 8.40 -19.94
C PHE A 134 -3.75 7.55 -20.75
N THR A 135 -3.44 6.34 -20.27
CA THR A 135 -2.56 5.41 -20.99
C THR A 135 -3.16 5.02 -22.34
N LYS A 136 -4.47 4.71 -22.40
CA LYS A 136 -5.16 4.41 -23.65
C LYS A 136 -5.12 5.56 -24.67
N ASP A 137 -5.31 6.80 -24.19
CA ASP A 137 -5.48 7.97 -25.06
C ASP A 137 -4.15 8.63 -25.44
N TYR A 138 -3.10 8.47 -24.61
CA TYR A 138 -1.85 9.21 -24.75
C TYR A 138 -0.58 8.36 -24.73
N LEU A 139 -0.61 7.10 -24.30
CA LEU A 139 0.52 6.17 -24.44
C LEU A 139 0.29 5.21 -25.61
N PRO A 140 1.37 4.61 -26.15
CA PRO A 140 1.25 3.58 -27.17
C PRO A 140 0.42 2.40 -26.67
N GLN A 141 -0.58 1.97 -27.45
CA GLN A 141 -1.61 1.05 -26.96
C GLN A 141 -1.11 -0.40 -26.83
N ASN A 142 -1.18 -0.92 -25.61
CA ASN A 142 -1.21 -2.34 -25.30
C ASN A 142 -2.66 -2.77 -25.03
N TYR A 143 -3.16 -3.80 -25.72
CA TYR A 143 -4.57 -4.25 -25.61
C TYR A 143 -4.79 -5.28 -24.49
N GLY A 144 -3.95 -5.27 -23.46
CA GLY A 144 -3.99 -6.19 -22.33
C GLY A 144 -5.31 -6.24 -21.60
N SER A 145 -5.62 -7.41 -21.05
CA SER A 145 -6.77 -7.56 -20.17
C SER A 145 -6.61 -6.61 -18.99
N PRO A 146 -7.60 -5.76 -18.68
CA PRO A 146 -7.50 -4.88 -17.53
C PRO A 146 -7.35 -5.70 -16.26
N GLU A 147 -6.40 -5.30 -15.39
CA GLU A 147 -6.35 -5.84 -14.04
C GLU A 147 -7.73 -5.68 -13.38
N VAL A 148 -8.25 -6.77 -12.84
CA VAL A 148 -9.56 -6.79 -12.19
C VAL A 148 -9.44 -6.05 -10.87
N VAL A 149 -9.86 -4.80 -10.86
CA VAL A 149 -9.85 -3.94 -9.67
C VAL A 149 -11.07 -4.28 -8.80
N PRO A 150 -10.89 -4.58 -7.49
CA PRO A 150 -12.03 -4.80 -6.60
C PRO A 150 -12.90 -3.55 -6.42
N ASN A 151 -14.19 -3.77 -6.18
CA ASN A 151 -15.22 -2.74 -6.01
C ASN A 151 -15.00 -1.84 -4.78
N ARG A 152 -15.58 -0.62 -4.84
CA ARG A 152 -15.51 0.46 -3.84
C ARG A 152 -15.38 -0.02 -2.40
N LEU A 153 -14.29 0.36 -1.74
CA LEU A 153 -14.03 0.08 -0.33
C LEU A 153 -14.71 1.12 0.57
N ILE A 154 -15.37 0.66 1.63
CA ILE A 154 -15.95 1.51 2.67
C ILE A 154 -14.88 1.80 3.70
N LEU A 155 -14.43 3.05 3.83
CA LEU A 155 -13.29 3.41 4.70
C LEU A 155 -13.69 4.26 5.92
N TYR A 156 -14.95 4.70 6.01
CA TYR A 156 -15.44 5.55 7.11
C TYR A 156 -15.84 4.75 8.36
N THR A 157 -15.75 3.41 8.31
CA THR A 157 -15.98 2.52 9.46
C THR A 157 -14.70 1.76 9.81
N ALA A 158 -14.49 1.46 11.09
CA ALA A 158 -13.37 0.61 11.52
C ALA A 158 -13.41 -0.79 10.88
N SER A 159 -14.61 -1.39 10.79
CA SER A 159 -14.80 -2.69 10.12
C SER A 159 -14.50 -2.62 8.62
N GLY A 160 -14.90 -1.54 7.96
CA GLY A 160 -14.62 -1.31 6.55
C GLY A 160 -13.12 -1.14 6.27
N ARG A 161 -12.39 -0.41 7.12
CA ARG A 161 -10.92 -0.30 7.05
C ARG A 161 -10.22 -1.63 7.24
N LEU A 162 -10.68 -2.46 8.18
CA LEU A 162 -10.13 -3.79 8.39
C LEU A 162 -10.39 -4.68 7.16
N LEU A 163 -11.60 -4.66 6.60
CA LEU A 163 -11.95 -5.41 5.39
C LEU A 163 -11.12 -4.94 4.18
N ALA A 164 -10.88 -3.63 4.07
CA ALA A 164 -9.99 -3.06 3.06
C ALA A 164 -8.56 -3.56 3.23
N ALA A 165 -8.01 -3.56 4.45
CA ALA A 165 -6.69 -4.13 4.69
C ALA A 165 -6.61 -5.61 4.29
N PHE A 166 -7.63 -6.41 4.58
CA PHE A 166 -7.70 -7.82 4.17
C PHE A 166 -7.73 -8.00 2.66
N SER A 167 -8.41 -7.12 1.91
CA SER A 167 -8.54 -7.27 0.45
C SER A 167 -7.20 -7.08 -0.30
N PHE A 168 -6.22 -6.42 0.32
CA PHE A 168 -4.87 -6.26 -0.22
C PHE A 168 -3.90 -7.38 0.16
N LEU A 169 -4.27 -8.29 1.08
CA LEU A 169 -3.42 -9.40 1.47
C LEU A 169 -3.37 -10.50 0.40
N ARG A 170 -2.21 -11.15 0.28
CA ARG A 170 -1.92 -12.16 -0.77
C ARG A 170 -1.30 -13.44 -0.22
N LEU A 171 -0.88 -14.30 -1.16
CA LEU A 171 -0.38 -15.64 -0.91
C LEU A 171 0.68 -15.70 0.20
N GLY A 172 1.59 -14.72 0.27
CA GLY A 172 2.59 -14.66 1.34
C GLY A 172 1.96 -14.64 2.73
N TRP A 173 1.02 -13.74 3.00
CA TRP A 173 0.33 -13.71 4.29
C TRP A 173 -0.47 -15.00 4.54
N THR A 174 -1.15 -15.55 3.53
CA THR A 174 -1.90 -16.80 3.71
C THR A 174 -1.00 -18.00 4.04
N CYS A 175 0.17 -18.10 3.41
CA CYS A 175 1.16 -19.14 3.70
C CYS A 175 1.73 -18.96 5.12
N PHE A 176 1.99 -17.71 5.53
CA PHE A 176 2.42 -17.42 6.90
C PHE A 176 1.37 -17.80 7.94
N ALA A 177 0.10 -17.47 7.69
CA ALA A 177 -1.04 -17.80 8.54
C ALA A 177 -1.20 -19.31 8.70
N LEU A 178 -1.22 -20.03 7.57
CA LEU A 178 -1.36 -21.49 7.54
C LEU A 178 -0.16 -22.15 8.22
N GLY A 179 1.06 -21.69 7.95
CA GLY A 179 2.27 -22.21 8.58
C GLY A 179 2.25 -22.03 10.11
N SER A 180 1.85 -20.85 10.57
CA SER A 180 1.70 -20.55 12.00
C SER A 180 0.66 -21.45 12.67
N LEU A 181 -0.47 -21.70 12.01
CA LEU A 181 -1.51 -22.60 12.49
C LEU A 181 -1.00 -24.05 12.60
N LEU A 182 -0.27 -24.55 11.60
CA LEU A 182 0.29 -25.90 11.62
C LEU A 182 1.30 -26.08 12.76
N VAL A 183 2.16 -25.08 12.99
CA VAL A 183 3.11 -25.07 14.12
C VAL A 183 2.36 -25.05 15.46
N ALA A 184 1.27 -24.29 15.57
CA ALA A 184 0.44 -24.25 16.77
C ALA A 184 -0.27 -25.58 17.06
N VAL A 185 -0.88 -26.21 16.04
CA VAL A 185 -1.51 -27.53 16.17
C VAL A 185 -0.48 -28.57 16.60
N TYR A 186 0.72 -28.53 16.03
CA TYR A 186 1.81 -29.40 16.44
C TYR A 186 2.22 -29.17 17.90
N ALA A 187 2.42 -27.91 18.31
CA ALA A 187 2.80 -27.55 19.66
C ALA A 187 1.76 -28.00 20.70
N MET A 188 0.48 -27.79 20.42
CA MET A 188 -0.62 -28.19 21.30
C MET A 188 -0.69 -29.71 21.51
N ARG A 189 -0.44 -30.51 20.48
CA ARG A 189 -0.42 -31.98 20.57
C ARG A 189 0.73 -32.54 21.41
N ARG A 190 1.78 -31.75 21.65
CA ARG A 190 3.00 -32.15 22.37
C ARG A 190 3.07 -31.57 23.78
N LEU A 191 2.03 -30.86 24.24
CA LEU A 191 1.99 -30.35 25.60
C LEU A 191 1.84 -31.52 26.60
N PRO A 192 2.62 -31.53 27.71
CA PRO A 192 2.46 -32.51 28.78
C PRO A 192 1.07 -32.43 29.41
N ASP A 193 0.55 -33.58 29.86
CA ASP A 193 -0.70 -33.66 30.61
C ASP A 193 -0.68 -32.69 31.81
N GLY A 194 -1.72 -31.88 31.95
CA GLY A 194 -1.83 -30.82 32.98
C GLY A 194 -1.38 -29.42 32.54
N LYS A 195 -0.73 -29.25 31.38
CA LYS A 195 -0.39 -27.92 30.80
C LYS A 195 -1.37 -27.41 29.75
N MET A 196 -2.56 -28.02 29.67
CA MET A 196 -3.62 -27.59 28.75
C MET A 196 -4.12 -26.18 29.07
N ALA A 197 -4.18 -25.82 30.36
CA ALA A 197 -4.52 -24.47 30.81
C ALA A 197 -3.52 -23.40 30.30
N THR A 198 -2.24 -23.75 30.21
CA THR A 198 -1.20 -22.87 29.66
C THR A 198 -1.35 -22.69 28.14
N GLY A 199 -1.75 -23.75 27.43
CA GLY A 199 -2.10 -23.66 26.00
C GLY A 199 -3.32 -22.76 25.76
N LEU A 200 -4.36 -22.87 26.57
CA LEU A 200 -5.53 -21.98 26.54
C LEU A 200 -5.17 -20.52 26.89
N ALA A 201 -4.31 -20.30 27.88
CA ALA A 201 -3.84 -18.97 28.25
C ALA A 201 -3.14 -18.26 27.07
N LEU A 202 -2.36 -19.00 26.28
CA LEU A 202 -1.65 -18.47 25.12
C LEU A 202 -2.58 -18.05 23.97
N VAL A 203 -3.79 -18.59 23.89
CA VAL A 203 -4.81 -18.16 22.92
C VAL A 203 -5.32 -16.75 23.22
N PHE A 204 -5.23 -16.29 24.48
CA PHE A 204 -5.59 -14.91 24.83
C PHE A 204 -4.56 -13.87 24.36
N LEU A 205 -3.33 -14.27 24.02
CA LEU A 205 -2.29 -13.36 23.54
C LEU A 205 -2.70 -12.65 22.23
N PRO A 206 -3.09 -13.34 21.14
CA PRO A 206 -3.57 -12.67 19.92
C PRO A 206 -4.83 -11.83 20.17
N VAL A 207 -5.75 -12.29 21.03
CA VAL A 207 -6.98 -11.55 21.35
C VAL A 207 -6.67 -10.26 22.10
N GLY A 208 -5.82 -10.31 23.12
CA GLY A 208 -5.41 -9.14 23.89
C GLY A 208 -4.65 -8.13 23.04
N ALA A 209 -3.71 -8.60 22.21
CA ALA A 209 -3.00 -7.72 21.29
C ALA A 209 -3.94 -7.04 20.28
N LEU A 210 -4.90 -7.77 19.73
CA LEU A 210 -5.91 -7.21 18.83
C LEU A 210 -6.80 -6.19 19.54
N ALA A 211 -7.23 -6.47 20.78
CA ALA A 211 -8.02 -5.54 21.57
C ALA A 211 -7.30 -4.21 21.80
N ILE A 212 -5.99 -4.25 22.10
CA ILE A 212 -5.17 -3.04 22.27
C ILE A 212 -5.15 -2.21 20.98
N VAL A 213 -4.96 -2.85 19.82
CA VAL A 213 -4.90 -2.15 18.52
C VAL A 213 -6.27 -1.59 18.09
N LEU A 214 -7.36 -2.30 18.41
CA LEU A 214 -8.72 -1.89 18.03
C LEU A 214 -9.34 -0.83 18.95
N THR A 215 -8.87 -0.69 20.19
CA THR A 215 -9.50 0.20 21.16
C THR A 215 -9.48 1.68 20.71
N PRO A 216 -8.34 2.27 20.31
CA PRO A 216 -8.31 3.67 19.84
C PRO A 216 -9.24 3.96 18.64
N PRO A 217 -9.23 3.19 17.54
CA PRO A 217 -10.12 3.47 16.40
C PRO A 217 -11.61 3.24 16.72
N ILE A 218 -11.95 2.34 17.65
CA ILE A 218 -13.34 2.19 18.12
C ILE A 218 -13.82 3.43 18.87
N ILE A 219 -12.98 3.97 19.77
CA ILE A 219 -13.29 5.22 20.49
C ILE A 219 -13.38 6.40 19.50
N GLY A 220 -12.45 6.47 18.54
CA GLY A 220 -12.47 7.48 17.47
C GLY A 220 -13.76 7.43 16.65
N GLN A 221 -14.19 6.22 16.23
CA GLN A 221 -15.43 6.01 15.50
C GLN A 221 -16.67 6.46 16.29
N HIS A 222 -16.68 6.19 17.60
CA HIS A 222 -17.77 6.62 18.47
C HIS A 222 -17.90 8.15 18.46
N TYR A 223 -16.81 8.87 18.69
CA TYR A 223 -16.81 10.34 18.64
C TYR A 223 -17.16 10.88 17.25
N PHE A 224 -16.70 10.24 16.17
CA PHE A 224 -17.07 10.63 14.82
C PHE A 224 -18.58 10.51 14.57
N SER A 225 -19.19 9.41 15.06
CA SER A 225 -20.64 9.21 14.98
C SER A 225 -21.39 10.24 15.82
N SER A 226 -20.94 10.54 17.03
CA SER A 226 -21.53 11.56 17.89
C SER A 226 -21.47 12.95 17.24
N GLY A 227 -20.33 13.32 16.66
CA GLY A 227 -20.16 14.58 15.92
C GLY A 227 -21.07 14.65 14.69
N SER A 228 -21.26 13.53 13.98
CA SER A 228 -22.19 13.44 12.85
C SER A 228 -23.65 13.63 13.27
N ILE A 229 -24.06 13.06 14.42
CA ILE A 229 -25.39 13.24 15.00
C ILE A 229 -25.60 14.68 15.45
N ALA A 230 -24.62 15.28 16.14
CA ALA A 230 -24.67 16.67 16.58
C ALA A 230 -24.78 17.63 15.38
N LYS A 231 -24.00 17.41 14.31
CA LYS A 231 -24.09 18.14 13.05
C LYS A 231 -25.49 18.04 12.44
N ALA A 232 -26.09 16.85 12.39
CA ALA A 232 -27.43 16.66 11.84
C ALA A 232 -28.52 17.38 12.65
N ARG A 233 -28.27 17.62 13.95
CA ARG A 233 -29.16 18.39 14.84
C ARG A 233 -28.90 19.90 14.81
N GLY A 234 -27.93 20.38 14.03
CA GLY A 234 -27.53 21.79 13.99
C GLY A 234 -26.69 22.24 15.19
N HIS A 235 -26.23 21.32 16.04
CA HIS A 235 -25.37 21.63 17.18
C HIS A 235 -23.90 21.73 16.74
N ASN A 236 -23.59 22.81 16.03
CA ASN A 236 -22.30 22.97 15.34
C ASN A 236 -21.09 22.95 16.28
N GLN A 237 -21.18 23.57 17.46
CA GLN A 237 -20.08 23.62 18.42
C GLN A 237 -19.76 22.23 18.99
N GLU A 238 -20.79 21.47 19.35
CA GLU A 238 -20.68 20.10 19.86
C GLU A 238 -20.07 19.19 18.79
N ALA A 239 -20.54 19.31 17.54
CA ALA A 239 -20.01 18.56 16.42
C ALA A 239 -18.51 18.79 16.20
N ILE A 240 -18.05 20.04 16.24
CA ILE A 240 -16.62 20.38 16.12
C ILE A 240 -15.80 19.73 17.24
N VAL A 241 -16.28 19.80 18.48
CA VAL A 241 -15.60 19.21 19.64
C VAL A 241 -15.48 17.70 19.49
N ASP A 242 -16.54 17.02 19.08
CA ASP A 242 -16.53 15.57 18.93
C ASP A 242 -15.68 15.10 17.73
N TYR A 243 -15.68 15.82 16.61
CA TYR A 243 -14.76 15.53 15.52
C TYR A 243 -13.29 15.67 15.92
N ARG A 244 -12.94 16.70 16.71
CA ARG A 244 -11.58 16.86 17.24
C ARG A 244 -11.20 15.72 18.19
N LYS A 245 -12.12 15.23 19.02
CA LYS A 245 -11.90 14.02 19.84
C LYS A 245 -11.68 12.79 18.97
N ALA A 246 -12.46 12.63 17.90
CA ALA A 246 -12.29 11.51 16.97
C ALA A 246 -10.88 11.49 16.35
N MET A 247 -10.38 12.65 15.92
CA MET A 247 -9.02 12.79 15.37
C MET A 247 -7.93 12.50 16.40
N LYS A 248 -8.16 12.82 17.68
CA LYS A 248 -7.21 12.52 18.76
C LYS A 248 -7.07 11.01 19.01
N TRP A 249 -8.16 10.27 18.90
CA TRP A 249 -8.20 8.82 19.15
C TRP A 249 -7.87 7.98 17.92
N ASP A 250 -8.05 8.53 16.72
CA ASP A 250 -7.84 7.81 15.47
C ASP A 250 -7.05 8.65 14.45
N ALA A 251 -5.82 8.22 14.20
CA ALA A 251 -4.92 8.85 13.25
C ALA A 251 -5.47 8.87 11.81
N TRP A 252 -6.38 7.95 11.45
CA TRP A 252 -7.07 7.99 10.16
C TRP A 252 -7.87 9.27 9.98
N HIS A 253 -8.64 9.66 11.02
CA HIS A 253 -9.42 10.88 11.03
C HIS A 253 -8.54 12.13 11.09
N ALA A 254 -7.42 12.08 11.80
CA ALA A 254 -6.44 13.18 11.84
C ALA A 254 -5.78 13.47 10.49
N GLN A 255 -5.86 12.55 9.53
CA GLN A 255 -5.33 12.74 8.18
C GLN A 255 -6.44 13.05 7.16
N ASP A 256 -7.73 12.89 7.51
CA ASP A 256 -8.85 13.07 6.57
C ASP A 256 -9.14 14.55 6.29
N ILE A 257 -8.76 15.00 5.09
CA ILE A 257 -8.95 16.39 4.64
C ILE A 257 -10.43 16.79 4.60
N ASN A 258 -11.34 15.84 4.36
CA ASN A 258 -12.78 16.11 4.33
C ASN A 258 -13.34 16.39 5.73
N LEU A 259 -12.74 15.80 6.76
CA LEU A 259 -13.13 16.06 8.14
C LEU A 259 -12.72 17.48 8.56
N TYR A 260 -11.51 17.92 8.18
CA TYR A 260 -11.09 19.31 8.36
C TYR A 260 -12.01 20.29 7.61
N ALA A 261 -12.35 20.00 6.35
CA ALA A 261 -13.30 20.82 5.60
C ALA A 261 -14.67 20.90 6.29
N THR A 262 -15.17 19.77 6.80
CA THR A 262 -16.43 19.73 7.55
C THR A 262 -16.38 20.59 8.81
N ILE A 263 -15.25 20.57 9.54
CA ILE A 263 -15.03 21.47 10.68
C ILE A 263 -15.03 22.93 10.22
N GLY A 264 -14.38 23.26 9.10
CA GLY A 264 -14.37 24.60 8.51
C GLY A 264 -15.78 25.10 8.14
N ASP A 265 -16.60 24.24 7.55
CA ASP A 265 -18.00 24.55 7.22
C ASP A 265 -18.83 24.85 8.48
N LEU A 266 -18.65 24.05 9.53
CA LEU A 266 -19.33 24.26 10.80
C LEU A 266 -18.86 25.54 11.49
N GLN A 267 -17.56 25.87 11.43
CA GLN A 267 -17.03 27.13 11.93
C GLN A 267 -17.64 28.33 11.21
N LYS A 268 -17.78 28.25 9.88
CA LYS A 268 -18.45 29.26 9.05
C LYS A 268 -19.89 29.50 9.53
N GLN A 269 -20.64 28.42 9.74
CA GLN A 269 -22.04 28.47 10.17
C GLN A 269 -22.19 29.02 11.60
N SER A 270 -21.22 28.75 12.48
CA SER A 270 -21.19 29.25 13.85
C SER A 270 -20.67 30.68 13.99
N GLY A 271 -20.28 31.35 12.90
CA GLY A 271 -19.69 32.69 12.96
C GLY A 271 -18.31 32.76 13.64
N ILE A 272 -17.60 31.62 13.73
CA ILE A 272 -16.25 31.54 14.28
C ILE A 272 -15.25 32.07 13.24
N GLU A 273 -14.20 32.72 13.75
CA GLU A 273 -13.12 33.43 13.03
C GLU A 273 -12.81 32.92 11.61
N ASN A 274 -12.69 33.87 10.67
CA ASN A 274 -12.62 33.61 9.23
C ASN A 274 -11.29 33.03 8.72
N ASN A 275 -10.25 32.95 9.57
CA ASN A 275 -8.88 32.65 9.14
C ASN A 275 -8.30 31.37 9.76
N SER A 276 -9.13 30.34 9.99
CA SER A 276 -8.66 29.04 10.44
C SER A 276 -8.13 28.18 9.27
N PRO A 277 -7.17 27.28 9.50
CA PRO A 277 -6.71 26.32 8.49
C PRO A 277 -7.85 25.47 7.94
N GLU A 278 -8.81 25.07 8.78
CA GLU A 278 -9.98 24.29 8.37
C GLU A 278 -10.90 25.06 7.40
N ARG A 279 -11.01 26.39 7.54
CA ARG A 279 -11.78 27.24 6.62
C ARG A 279 -11.07 27.36 5.26
N HIS A 280 -9.76 27.50 5.26
CA HIS A 280 -8.95 27.47 4.03
C HIS A 280 -9.11 26.13 3.29
N ILE A 281 -9.11 25.00 4.02
CA ILE A 281 -9.31 23.66 3.43
C ILE A 281 -10.71 23.52 2.84
N SER A 282 -11.76 23.91 3.58
CA SER A 282 -13.14 23.92 3.09
C SER A 282 -13.24 24.70 1.77
N ARG A 283 -12.70 25.92 1.76
CA ARG A 283 -12.70 26.77 0.57
C ARG A 283 -11.90 26.16 -0.59
N ALA A 284 -10.75 25.57 -0.33
CA ALA A 284 -9.93 24.91 -1.33
C ALA A 284 -10.68 23.74 -2.00
N LEU A 285 -11.40 22.92 -1.22
CA LEU A 285 -12.21 21.82 -1.77
C LEU A 285 -13.43 22.31 -2.57
N GLU A 286 -14.05 23.43 -2.19
CA GLU A 286 -15.09 24.08 -3.01
C GLU A 286 -14.52 24.50 -4.37
N LEU A 287 -13.37 25.18 -4.38
CA LEU A 287 -12.70 25.65 -5.59
C LEU A 287 -12.23 24.49 -6.47
N GLN A 288 -11.70 23.42 -5.87
CA GLN A 288 -11.31 22.20 -6.59
C GLN A 288 -12.52 21.57 -7.32
N LYS A 289 -13.69 21.51 -6.67
CA LYS A 289 -14.94 21.01 -7.29
C LYS A 289 -15.43 21.92 -8.43
N ALA A 290 -15.14 23.21 -8.35
CA ALA A 290 -15.42 24.17 -9.41
C ALA A 290 -14.37 24.15 -10.55
N ASN A 291 -13.36 23.28 -10.48
CA ASN A 291 -12.19 23.25 -11.36
C ASN A 291 -11.35 24.54 -11.33
N GLU A 292 -11.47 25.34 -10.27
CA GLU A 292 -10.64 26.51 -10.01
C GLU A 292 -9.35 26.08 -9.30
N TYR A 293 -8.48 25.37 -10.03
CA TYR A 293 -7.33 24.69 -9.43
C TYR A 293 -6.30 25.64 -8.80
N GLU A 294 -5.94 26.74 -9.47
CA GLU A 294 -4.93 27.68 -8.97
C GLU A 294 -5.39 28.37 -7.67
N PRO A 295 -6.63 28.92 -7.57
CA PRO A 295 -7.18 29.36 -6.29
C PRO A 295 -7.23 28.26 -5.23
N ALA A 296 -7.59 27.03 -5.59
CA ALA A 296 -7.61 25.91 -4.64
C ALA A 296 -6.21 25.61 -4.08
N ILE A 297 -5.19 25.58 -4.93
CA ILE A 297 -3.78 25.38 -4.54
C ILE A 297 -3.30 26.48 -3.60
N PHE A 298 -3.69 27.73 -3.87
CA PHE A 298 -3.39 28.87 -3.00
C PHE A 298 -4.00 28.69 -1.60
N GLU A 299 -5.29 28.36 -1.52
CA GLU A 299 -5.98 28.12 -0.24
C GLU A 299 -5.39 26.93 0.53
N PHE A 300 -5.02 25.84 -0.16
CA PHE A 300 -4.28 24.75 0.48
C PHE A 300 -2.92 25.22 1.02
N SER A 301 -2.20 26.07 0.29
CA SER A 301 -0.90 26.58 0.74
C SER A 301 -1.04 27.36 2.05
N ARG A 302 -2.09 28.19 2.18
CA ARG A 302 -2.41 28.90 3.42
C ARG A 302 -2.76 27.94 4.56
N ALA A 303 -3.56 26.90 4.30
CA ALA A 303 -3.87 25.90 5.32
C ALA A 303 -2.62 25.13 5.80
N ALA A 304 -1.64 24.91 4.92
CA ALA A 304 -0.42 24.18 5.26
C ALA A 304 0.53 24.96 6.18
N GLU A 305 0.39 26.29 6.29
CA GLU A 305 1.18 27.14 7.20
C GLU A 305 0.96 26.77 8.68
N ALA A 306 -0.19 26.16 9.00
CA ALA A 306 -0.50 25.67 10.34
C ALA A 306 0.46 24.57 10.85
N GLY A 307 1.19 23.90 9.95
CA GLY A 307 2.16 22.87 10.29
C GLY A 307 1.55 21.55 10.80
N GLY A 308 2.40 20.71 11.37
CA GLY A 308 2.02 19.42 11.97
C GLY A 308 1.43 18.40 11.00
N VAL A 309 0.59 17.50 11.52
CA VAL A 309 -0.06 16.41 10.75
C VAL A 309 -1.00 16.98 9.68
N LEU A 310 -1.64 18.12 9.96
CA LEU A 310 -2.52 18.80 9.02
C LEU A 310 -1.76 19.22 7.76
N ALA A 311 -0.59 19.84 7.91
CA ALA A 311 0.21 20.29 6.77
C ALA A 311 0.59 19.12 5.83
N VAL A 312 0.84 17.92 6.36
CA VAL A 312 1.12 16.73 5.55
C VAL A 312 -0.11 16.32 4.73
N ALA A 313 -1.29 16.28 5.34
CA ALA A 313 -2.53 15.97 4.64
C ALA A 313 -2.87 17.02 3.57
N VAL A 314 -2.66 18.30 3.88
CA VAL A 314 -2.93 19.43 2.98
C VAL A 314 -1.97 19.45 1.81
N ARG A 315 -0.66 19.25 2.02
CA ARG A 315 0.33 19.20 0.93
C ARG A 315 0.03 18.06 -0.04
N ARG A 316 -0.41 16.91 0.46
CA ARG A 316 -0.88 15.81 -0.40
C ARG A 316 -2.07 16.22 -1.26
N GLU A 317 -3.09 16.82 -0.67
CA GLU A 317 -4.29 17.22 -1.42
C GLU A 317 -3.97 18.35 -2.42
N SER A 318 -3.07 19.26 -2.04
CA SER A 318 -2.51 20.28 -2.93
C SER A 318 -1.77 19.63 -4.13
N ALA A 319 -0.94 18.62 -3.88
CA ALA A 319 -0.26 17.87 -4.93
C ALA A 319 -1.26 17.16 -5.87
N LYS A 320 -2.28 16.49 -5.34
CA LYS A 320 -3.37 15.89 -6.14
C LYS A 320 -4.08 16.94 -7.00
N THR A 321 -4.32 18.12 -6.45
CA THR A 321 -4.92 19.25 -7.18
C THR A 321 -4.00 19.76 -8.30
N ARG A 322 -2.69 19.85 -8.06
CA ARG A 322 -1.69 20.17 -9.09
C ARG A 322 -1.64 19.11 -10.19
N ILE A 323 -1.82 17.84 -9.87
CA ILE A 323 -1.91 16.75 -10.86
C ILE A 323 -3.12 16.95 -11.78
N ALA A 324 -4.28 17.25 -11.20
CA ALA A 324 -5.51 17.52 -11.94
C ALA A 324 -5.37 18.76 -12.84
N LEU A 325 -4.78 19.84 -12.32
CA LEU A 325 -4.43 21.03 -13.10
C LEU A 325 -3.52 20.67 -14.28
N GLY A 326 -2.45 19.91 -14.03
CA GLY A 326 -1.53 19.50 -15.09
C GLY A 326 -2.22 18.67 -16.17
N LEU A 327 -3.14 17.78 -15.78
CA LEU A 327 -3.93 17.01 -16.75
C LEU A 327 -4.85 17.91 -17.59
N ALA A 328 -5.54 18.87 -16.95
CA ALA A 328 -6.39 19.83 -17.65
C ALA A 328 -5.59 20.70 -18.64
N LEU A 329 -4.41 21.18 -18.22
CA LEU A 329 -3.49 21.93 -19.08
C LEU A 329 -3.01 21.08 -20.27
N TYR A 330 -2.66 19.81 -20.02
CA TYR A 330 -2.21 18.90 -21.07
C TYR A 330 -3.30 18.65 -22.11
N GLN A 331 -4.54 18.42 -21.66
CA GLN A 331 -5.71 18.25 -22.52
C GLN A 331 -6.03 19.51 -23.35
N ALA A 332 -5.77 20.69 -22.79
CA ALA A 332 -5.88 21.97 -23.49
C ALA A 332 -4.69 22.26 -24.44
N GLY A 333 -3.70 21.37 -24.55
CA GLY A 333 -2.50 21.55 -25.37
C GLY A 333 -1.36 22.33 -24.70
N GLY A 334 -1.55 22.79 -23.46
CA GLY A 334 -0.56 23.49 -22.64
C GLY A 334 0.49 22.56 -22.02
N ILE A 335 1.20 21.78 -22.84
CA ILE A 335 2.11 20.71 -22.38
C ILE A 335 3.20 21.23 -21.43
N GLY A 336 3.77 22.41 -21.70
CA GLY A 336 4.80 23.01 -20.83
C GLY A 336 4.28 23.35 -19.44
N GLY A 337 3.08 23.92 -19.37
CA GLY A 337 2.40 24.21 -18.10
C GLY A 337 2.07 22.93 -17.34
N ALA A 338 1.56 21.91 -18.05
CA ALA A 338 1.26 20.61 -17.47
C ALA A 338 2.48 19.95 -16.81
N VAL A 339 3.61 19.89 -17.51
CA VAL A 339 4.86 19.35 -16.98
C VAL A 339 5.33 20.11 -15.74
N THR A 340 5.19 21.44 -15.74
CA THR A 340 5.56 22.27 -14.59
C THR A 340 4.66 21.96 -13.38
N SER A 341 3.35 21.88 -13.57
CA SER A 341 2.40 21.52 -12.50
C SER A 341 2.69 20.14 -11.91
N TRP A 342 3.02 19.16 -12.75
CA TRP A 342 3.39 17.82 -12.32
C TRP A 342 4.73 17.77 -11.56
N GLN A 343 5.74 18.53 -12.00
CA GLN A 343 7.00 18.65 -11.27
C GLN A 343 6.79 19.27 -9.88
N LEU A 344 5.97 20.32 -9.80
CA LEU A 344 5.62 20.96 -8.52
C LEU A 344 4.85 19.99 -7.61
N ALA A 345 3.90 19.22 -8.14
CA ALA A 345 3.19 18.21 -7.37
C ALA A 345 4.13 17.21 -6.67
N LEU A 346 5.19 16.77 -7.36
CA LEU A 346 6.21 15.89 -6.77
C LEU A 346 7.13 16.60 -5.79
N ALA A 347 7.37 17.90 -5.97
CA ALA A 347 8.14 18.68 -5.01
C ALA A 347 7.37 18.85 -3.68
N ASP A 348 6.04 18.99 -3.74
CA ASP A 348 5.20 19.13 -2.55
C ASP A 348 4.95 17.80 -1.82
N ASP A 349 4.73 16.73 -2.58
CA ASP A 349 4.51 15.40 -2.03
C ASP A 349 5.20 14.33 -2.91
N PRO A 350 6.42 13.91 -2.56
CA PRO A 350 7.14 12.85 -3.26
C PRO A 350 6.40 11.52 -3.27
N THR A 351 5.44 11.29 -2.36
CA THR A 351 4.64 10.04 -2.35
C THR A 351 3.72 9.93 -3.56
N GLN A 352 3.48 11.03 -4.29
CA GLN A 352 2.67 11.02 -5.51
C GLN A 352 3.42 10.49 -6.74
N GLU A 353 4.68 10.08 -6.59
CA GLU A 353 5.54 9.62 -7.68
C GLU A 353 4.88 8.61 -8.63
N VAL A 354 4.23 7.59 -8.07
CA VAL A 354 3.57 6.54 -8.85
C VAL A 354 2.51 7.10 -9.83
N TYR A 355 1.81 8.18 -9.45
CA TYR A 355 0.76 8.81 -10.25
C TYR A 355 1.32 9.78 -11.29
N VAL A 356 2.38 10.50 -10.93
CA VAL A 356 2.87 11.63 -11.73
C VAL A 356 3.88 11.22 -12.80
N LEU A 357 4.70 10.21 -12.54
CA LEU A 357 5.75 9.79 -13.47
C LEU A 357 5.22 9.40 -14.87
N PRO A 358 4.08 8.69 -15.02
CA PRO A 358 3.53 8.40 -16.36
C PRO A 358 3.19 9.69 -17.13
N TYR A 359 2.63 10.69 -16.45
CA TYR A 359 2.32 11.99 -17.03
C TYR A 359 3.58 12.75 -17.41
N LEU A 360 4.59 12.79 -16.53
CA LEU A 360 5.86 13.45 -16.81
C LEU A 360 6.60 12.80 -17.99
N ALA A 361 6.66 11.46 -18.05
CA ALA A 361 7.32 10.76 -19.14
C ALA A 361 6.69 11.15 -20.49
N ARG A 362 5.34 11.14 -20.56
CA ARG A 362 4.61 11.53 -21.77
C ARG A 362 4.72 13.02 -22.08
N GLY A 363 4.70 13.87 -21.07
CA GLY A 363 4.85 15.31 -21.18
C GLY A 363 6.23 15.71 -21.71
N TYR A 364 7.31 15.11 -21.17
CA TYR A 364 8.66 15.32 -21.68
C TYR A 364 8.81 14.85 -23.12
N PHE A 365 8.22 13.71 -23.48
CA PHE A 365 8.18 13.27 -24.89
C PHE A 365 7.47 14.30 -25.78
N GLY A 366 6.34 14.85 -25.34
CA GLY A 366 5.60 15.90 -26.05
C GLY A 366 6.38 17.22 -26.23
N LEU A 367 7.29 17.53 -25.30
CA LEU A 367 8.20 18.67 -25.38
C LEU A 367 9.51 18.37 -26.12
N ALA A 368 9.64 17.19 -26.73
CA ALA A 368 10.89 16.70 -27.35
C ALA A 368 12.09 16.65 -26.39
N ARG A 369 11.84 16.53 -25.07
CA ARG A 369 12.87 16.34 -24.03
C ARG A 369 13.09 14.85 -23.80
N TYR A 370 13.57 14.14 -24.83
CA TYR A 370 13.62 12.68 -24.87
C TYR A 370 14.52 12.06 -23.79
N GLU A 371 15.64 12.68 -23.44
CA GLU A 371 16.52 12.19 -22.38
C GLU A 371 15.85 12.27 -20.99
N ALA A 372 15.11 13.36 -20.72
CA ALA A 372 14.35 13.50 -19.48
C ALA A 372 13.19 12.49 -19.41
N ALA A 373 12.53 12.25 -20.55
CA ALA A 373 11.52 11.19 -20.67
C ALA A 373 12.13 9.81 -20.34
N LEU A 374 13.30 9.48 -20.89
CA LEU A 374 14.00 8.21 -20.62
C LEU A 374 14.41 8.05 -19.15
N GLN A 375 14.87 9.12 -18.49
CA GLN A 375 15.15 9.10 -17.05
C GLN A 375 13.87 8.80 -16.24
N THR A 376 12.75 9.40 -16.64
CA THR A 376 11.44 9.19 -16.01
C THR A 376 10.93 7.77 -16.24
N VAL A 377 11.06 7.24 -17.46
CA VAL A 377 10.78 5.85 -17.84
C VAL A 377 11.55 4.87 -16.94
N ASN A 378 12.86 5.03 -16.81
CA ASN A 378 13.70 4.15 -16.00
C ASN A 378 13.36 4.19 -14.50
N ARG A 379 12.89 5.35 -14.01
CA ARG A 379 12.41 5.50 -12.64
C ARG A 379 11.06 4.80 -12.45
N LEU A 380 10.14 5.01 -13.37
CA LEU A 380 8.80 4.43 -13.34
C LEU A 380 8.84 2.90 -13.39
N VAL A 381 9.59 2.30 -14.32
CA VAL A 381 9.73 0.83 -14.45
C VAL A 381 10.13 0.16 -13.13
N LYS A 382 10.96 0.81 -12.30
CA LYS A 382 11.35 0.26 -10.99
C LYS A 382 10.19 0.24 -10.00
N ILE A 383 9.29 1.23 -10.07
CA ILE A 383 8.12 1.34 -9.19
C ILE A 383 7.05 0.34 -9.61
N ILE A 384 6.77 0.22 -10.91
CA ILE A 384 5.70 -0.61 -11.45
C ILE A 384 6.17 -2.02 -11.84
N ALA A 385 7.36 -2.46 -11.38
CA ALA A 385 8.04 -3.67 -11.83
C ALA A 385 7.21 -4.96 -11.75
N ASP A 386 6.20 -4.98 -10.87
CA ASP A 386 5.29 -6.11 -10.68
C ASP A 386 4.08 -6.14 -11.65
N HIS A 387 3.89 -5.08 -12.44
CA HIS A 387 2.73 -4.87 -13.32
C HIS A 387 3.16 -4.94 -14.79
N SER A 388 3.15 -6.15 -15.34
CA SER A 388 3.67 -6.49 -16.67
C SER A 388 3.15 -5.59 -17.79
N SER A 389 1.84 -5.35 -17.84
CA SER A 389 1.23 -4.55 -18.91
C SER A 389 1.59 -3.07 -18.82
N MET A 390 1.67 -2.51 -17.62
CA MET A 390 2.13 -1.11 -17.45
C MET A 390 3.62 -0.97 -17.77
N VAL A 391 4.44 -1.96 -17.39
CA VAL A 391 5.87 -1.99 -17.72
C VAL A 391 6.06 -2.01 -19.24
N ALA A 392 5.24 -2.77 -19.95
CA ALA A 392 5.23 -2.80 -21.40
C ALA A 392 4.93 -1.41 -22.01
N ASP A 393 3.85 -0.73 -21.58
CA ASP A 393 3.50 0.62 -22.08
C ASP A 393 4.66 1.62 -21.92
N VAL A 394 5.32 1.57 -20.75
CA VAL A 394 6.41 2.47 -20.40
C VAL A 394 7.68 2.16 -21.19
N TYR A 395 7.98 0.88 -21.45
CA TYR A 395 9.08 0.50 -22.34
C TYR A 395 8.82 0.90 -23.80
N SER A 396 7.57 0.80 -24.28
CA SER A 396 7.19 1.30 -25.61
C SER A 396 7.47 2.79 -25.77
N LEU A 397 7.10 3.60 -24.76
CA LEU A 397 7.45 5.03 -24.75
C LEU A 397 8.97 5.26 -24.75
N GLY A 398 9.73 4.44 -24.01
CA GLY A 398 11.20 4.49 -24.03
C GLY A 398 11.79 4.16 -25.41
N GLY A 399 11.25 3.16 -26.09
CA GLY A 399 11.62 2.82 -27.47
C GLY A 399 11.36 3.98 -28.43
N ASP A 400 10.18 4.62 -28.33
CA ASP A 400 9.83 5.80 -29.12
C ASP A 400 10.79 6.98 -28.85
N CYS A 401 11.22 7.18 -27.59
CA CYS A 401 12.22 8.19 -27.25
C CYS A 401 13.57 7.91 -27.95
N TYR A 402 14.08 6.69 -27.89
CA TYR A 402 15.34 6.33 -28.55
C TYR A 402 15.26 6.44 -30.07
N ALA A 403 14.13 6.05 -30.66
CA ALA A 403 13.90 6.21 -32.10
C ALA A 403 13.94 7.69 -32.51
N LYS A 404 13.32 8.59 -31.73
CA LYS A 404 13.39 10.04 -31.97
C LYS A 404 14.78 10.65 -31.78
N LEU A 405 15.63 10.02 -30.97
CA LEU A 405 17.04 10.37 -30.82
C LEU A 405 17.95 9.76 -31.90
N GLY A 406 17.41 8.97 -32.84
CA GLY A 406 18.19 8.28 -33.88
C GLY A 406 19.02 7.10 -33.34
N ARG A 407 18.68 6.57 -32.15
CA ARG A 407 19.37 5.47 -31.48
C ARG A 407 18.64 4.15 -31.72
N ASP A 408 18.63 3.69 -32.98
CA ASP A 408 17.78 2.57 -33.42
C ASP A 408 18.06 1.25 -32.71
N ALA A 409 19.32 0.98 -32.33
CA ALA A 409 19.67 -0.23 -31.59
C ALA A 409 19.04 -0.25 -30.20
N ASP A 410 19.09 0.89 -29.50
CA ASP A 410 18.48 1.05 -28.17
C ASP A 410 16.95 1.05 -28.26
N ALA A 411 16.38 1.66 -29.31
CA ALA A 411 14.95 1.61 -29.58
C ALA A 411 14.45 0.17 -29.74
N ARG A 412 15.11 -0.64 -30.57
CA ARG A 412 14.80 -2.07 -30.73
C ARG A 412 14.94 -2.84 -29.43
N HIS A 413 15.97 -2.54 -28.62
CA HIS A 413 16.14 -3.16 -27.31
C HIS A 413 14.93 -2.87 -26.40
N TYR A 414 14.49 -1.62 -26.33
CA TYR A 414 13.33 -1.23 -25.52
C TYR A 414 12.01 -1.81 -26.04
N TYR A 415 11.81 -1.90 -27.35
CA TYR A 415 10.64 -2.59 -27.90
C TYR A 415 10.66 -4.10 -27.58
N ASN A 416 11.83 -4.74 -27.57
CA ASN A 416 11.96 -6.13 -27.13
C ASN A 416 11.65 -6.29 -25.62
N LEU A 417 12.11 -5.37 -24.78
CA LEU A 417 11.75 -5.36 -23.35
C LEU A 417 10.24 -5.17 -23.14
N SER A 418 9.64 -4.28 -23.92
CA SER A 418 8.20 -4.04 -23.95
C SER A 418 7.42 -5.30 -24.33
N TYR A 419 7.83 -5.97 -25.40
CA TYR A 419 7.22 -7.23 -25.85
C TYR A 419 7.42 -8.37 -24.85
N ALA A 420 8.61 -8.51 -24.26
CA ALA A 420 8.89 -9.53 -23.26
C ALA A 420 8.07 -9.34 -21.97
N ALA A 421 7.79 -8.09 -21.60
CA ALA A 421 6.94 -7.77 -20.46
C ALA A 421 5.49 -8.18 -20.71
N ASP A 422 4.95 -7.97 -21.92
CA ASP A 422 3.58 -8.36 -22.27
C ASP A 422 3.49 -8.89 -23.71
N TRP A 423 3.78 -10.17 -23.90
CA TRP A 423 3.89 -10.78 -25.23
C TRP A 423 2.54 -11.12 -25.87
N ILE A 424 1.43 -11.07 -25.12
CA ILE A 424 0.12 -11.56 -25.56
C ILE A 424 -0.65 -10.48 -26.33
N VAL A 425 -0.46 -9.20 -25.99
CA VAL A 425 -1.35 -8.09 -26.38
C VAL A 425 -0.64 -6.80 -26.78
N ASN A 426 0.70 -6.77 -26.74
CA ASN A 426 1.48 -5.58 -27.03
C ASN A 426 1.77 -5.44 -28.53
N TYR A 427 0.73 -5.07 -29.27
CA TYR A 427 0.79 -4.89 -30.72
C TYR A 427 1.70 -3.72 -31.14
N TRP A 428 1.84 -2.68 -30.30
CA TRP A 428 2.69 -1.52 -30.63
C TRP A 428 4.18 -1.87 -30.70
N ALA A 429 4.70 -2.65 -29.74
CA ALA A 429 6.08 -3.10 -29.80
C ALA A 429 6.33 -3.99 -31.02
N LEU A 430 5.36 -4.82 -31.38
CA LEU A 430 5.44 -5.73 -32.52
C LEU A 430 5.51 -4.97 -33.86
N THR A 431 4.68 -3.93 -34.05
CA THR A 431 4.70 -3.12 -35.28
C THR A 431 6.04 -2.38 -35.44
N ARG A 432 6.57 -1.81 -34.34
CA ARG A 432 7.88 -1.12 -34.37
C ARG A 432 9.06 -2.06 -34.62
N LEU A 433 9.01 -3.29 -34.13
CA LEU A 433 10.03 -4.31 -34.40
C LEU A 433 9.96 -4.87 -35.82
N ALA A 434 8.77 -4.91 -36.43
CA ALA A 434 8.56 -5.39 -37.80
C ALA A 434 9.01 -4.39 -38.87
N GLY A 435 9.24 -3.12 -38.50
CA GLY A 435 9.76 -2.06 -39.38
C GLY A 435 8.64 -1.33 -40.12
N GLU A 436 8.22 -0.19 -39.55
CA GLU A 436 7.48 0.89 -40.21
C GLU A 436 8.23 2.21 -40.07
#